data_AF-A0A165DR36-F1
#
_entry.id   AF-A0A165DR36-F1
#
_cell.length_a   1.000
_cell.length_b   1.000
_cell.length_c   1.000
_cell.angle_alpha   90.00
_cell.angle_beta   90.00
_cell.angle_gamma   90.00
#
_symmetry.space_group_name_H-M   'P 1'
#
loop_
_entity.id
_entity.type
_entity.pdbx_description
1 polymer ?
#
loop_
_entity_poly.entity_id
_entity_poly.type
_entity_poly.pdbx_seq_one_letter_code
_entity_poly.pdbx_strand_id
1 'polypeptide(L)'
;RTHSLAMSLQWLETMIQWSETVVPRIDLELPLKLPDDIRKRKEMCSHLFMRAFSVGSWTLWTRSAELTQLRWQDIELGLVDDTTPPHRLPYFTVRLRNRKGWQ
;
A
#
# COMPACT_ATOMS: atom_id res chain seq x y z
N ARG A 1 21.27 7.60 19.57
CA ARG A 1 20.48 7.12 18.42
C ARG A 1 19.03 7.05 18.86
N THR A 2 18.23 8.06 18.53
CA THR A 2 16.77 7.97 18.65
C THR A 2 16.29 7.07 17.53
N HIS A 3 16.01 5.82 17.84
CA HIS A 3 15.41 4.90 16.88
C HIS A 3 13.97 5.34 16.66
N SER A 4 13.58 5.56 15.39
CA SER A 4 12.20 5.86 15.03
C SER A 4 11.29 4.73 15.52
N LEU A 5 10.23 5.06 16.24
CA LEU A 5 9.23 4.08 16.67
C LEU A 5 8.46 3.56 15.45
N ALA A 6 8.01 2.30 15.53
CA ALA A 6 7.10 1.74 14.54
C ALA A 6 5.74 2.47 14.61
N MET A 7 5.12 2.69 13.45
CA MET A 7 3.78 3.27 13.35
C MET A 7 2.75 2.32 13.99
N SER A 8 1.90 2.83 14.88
CA SER A 8 0.78 2.04 15.42
C SER A 8 -0.35 1.94 14.40
N LEU A 9 -1.15 0.87 14.50
CA LEU A 9 -2.34 0.70 13.66
C LEU A 9 -3.33 1.86 13.84
N GLN A 10 -3.56 2.31 15.08
CA GLN A 10 -4.46 3.41 15.38
C GLN A 10 -4.07 4.70 14.64
N TRP A 11 -2.78 5.02 14.58
CA TRP A 11 -2.31 6.21 13.85
C TRP A 11 -2.48 6.04 12.35
N LEU A 12 -2.21 4.84 11.81
CA LEU A 12 -2.46 4.54 10.41
C LEU A 12 -3.94 4.71 10.07
N GLU A 13 -4.84 4.12 10.84
CA GLU A 13 -6.29 4.23 10.63
C GLU A 13 -6.75 5.69 10.65
N THR A 14 -6.27 6.48 11.62
CA THR A 14 -6.56 7.92 11.72
C THR A 14 -6.13 8.67 10.45
N MET A 15 -4.92 8.40 9.94
CA MET A 15 -4.42 9.01 8.70
C MET A 15 -5.25 8.60 7.47
N ILE A 16 -5.66 7.34 7.37
CA ILE A 16 -6.47 6.85 6.25
C ILE A 16 -7.85 7.48 6.29
N GLN A 17 -8.52 7.46 7.45
CA GLN A 17 -9.84 8.06 7.62
C GLN A 17 -9.84 9.55 7.26
N TRP A 18 -8.88 10.33 7.78
CA TRP A 18 -8.72 11.73 7.39
C TRP A 18 -8.53 11.87 5.87
N SER A 19 -7.64 11.07 5.29
CA SER A 19 -7.38 11.13 3.86
C SER A 19 -8.68 10.88 3.06
N GLU A 20 -9.48 9.90 3.46
CA GLU A 20 -10.74 9.53 2.81
C GLU A 20 -11.80 10.64 2.88
N THR A 21 -11.74 11.52 3.88
CA THR A 21 -12.59 12.74 3.92
C THR A 21 -12.22 13.77 2.86
N VAL A 22 -10.96 13.78 2.41
CA VAL A 22 -10.46 14.73 1.39
C VAL A 22 -10.62 14.13 -0.02
N VAL A 23 -10.20 12.88 -0.18
CA VAL A 23 -10.29 12.14 -1.46
C VAL A 23 -11.04 10.84 -1.20
N PRO A 24 -12.27 10.66 -1.70
CA PRO A 24 -13.05 9.45 -1.45
C PRO A 24 -12.30 8.17 -1.81
N ARG A 25 -12.67 7.07 -1.15
CA ARG A 25 -12.13 5.74 -1.49
C ARG A 25 -12.45 5.43 -2.94
N ILE A 26 -11.44 4.92 -3.64
CA ILE A 26 -11.57 4.51 -5.05
C ILE A 26 -12.01 3.06 -5.06
N ASP A 27 -13.06 2.80 -5.84
CA ASP A 27 -13.41 1.46 -6.25
C ASP A 27 -12.50 1.03 -7.39
N LEU A 28 -11.69 0.00 -7.16
CA LEU A 28 -10.76 -0.53 -8.16
C LEU A 28 -11.46 -1.39 -9.22
N GLU A 29 -12.72 -1.77 -9.01
CA GLU A 29 -13.55 -2.46 -10.00
C GLU A 29 -14.10 -1.50 -11.07
N LEU A 30 -14.07 -0.19 -10.79
CA LEU A 30 -14.55 0.84 -11.70
C LEU A 30 -13.38 1.56 -12.39
N PRO A 31 -13.56 2.01 -13.65
CA PRO A 31 -12.58 2.87 -14.30
C PRO A 31 -12.30 4.12 -13.47
N LEU A 32 -11.01 4.34 -13.18
CA LEU A 32 -10.57 5.49 -12.41
C LEU A 32 -10.93 6.79 -13.14
N LYS A 33 -11.81 7.60 -12.56
CA LYS A 33 -12.13 8.94 -13.04
C LYS A 33 -11.19 9.96 -12.42
N LEU A 34 -10.24 10.45 -13.21
CA LEU A 34 -9.34 11.51 -12.80
C LEU A 34 -10.03 12.88 -12.94
N PRO A 35 -9.83 13.82 -11.99
CA PRO A 35 -10.25 15.20 -12.17
C PRO A 35 -9.59 15.84 -13.39
N ASP A 36 -10.35 16.66 -14.13
CA ASP A 36 -9.82 17.48 -15.23
C ASP A 36 -8.90 18.58 -14.71
N ASP A 37 -9.22 19.13 -13.54
CA ASP A 37 -8.41 20.14 -12.88
C ASP A 37 -7.06 19.55 -12.39
N ILE A 38 -5.96 20.15 -12.85
CA ILE A 38 -4.59 19.70 -12.54
C ILE A 38 -4.30 19.76 -11.03
N ARG A 39 -4.82 20.76 -10.31
CA ARG A 39 -4.58 20.89 -8.86
C ARG A 39 -5.31 19.77 -8.12
N LYS A 40 -6.58 19.52 -8.45
CA LYS A 40 -7.36 18.40 -7.88
C LYS A 40 -6.74 17.05 -8.21
N ARG A 41 -6.19 16.88 -9.42
CA ARG A 41 -5.49 15.66 -9.81
C ARG A 41 -4.20 15.46 -9.00
N LYS A 42 -3.41 16.50 -8.78
CA LYS A 42 -2.20 16.45 -7.94
C LYS A 42 -2.52 16.10 -6.49
N GLU A 43 -3.58 16.69 -5.95
CA GLU A 43 -4.08 16.39 -4.61
C GLU A 43 -4.49 14.92 -4.51
N MET A 44 -5.32 14.45 -5.45
CA MET A 44 -5.72 13.04 -5.55
C MET A 44 -4.51 12.10 -5.59
N CYS A 45 -3.53 12.33 -6.47
CA CYS A 45 -2.32 11.52 -6.55
C CYS A 45 -1.54 11.51 -5.23
N SER A 46 -1.45 12.64 -4.54
CA SER A 46 -0.73 12.75 -3.27
C SER A 46 -1.40 11.92 -2.18
N HIS A 47 -2.73 11.99 -2.08
CA HIS A 47 -3.52 11.19 -1.13
C HIS A 47 -3.42 9.70 -1.43
N LEU A 48 -3.53 9.29 -2.71
CA LEU A 48 -3.43 7.88 -3.09
C LEU A 48 -2.05 7.31 -2.85
N PHE A 49 -1.01 8.07 -3.19
CA PHE A 49 0.36 7.68 -2.91
C PHE A 49 0.59 7.53 -1.41
N MET A 50 0.16 8.50 -0.60
CA MET A 50 0.25 8.44 0.86
C MET A 50 -0.42 7.18 1.41
N ARG A 51 -1.66 6.87 0.99
CA ARG A 51 -2.38 5.66 1.45
C ARG A 51 -1.64 4.38 1.06
N ALA A 52 -1.27 4.25 -0.21
CA ALA A 52 -0.56 3.07 -0.70
C ALA A 52 0.76 2.88 0.04
N PHE A 53 1.50 3.97 0.27
CA PHE A 53 2.78 3.94 0.98
C PHE A 53 2.61 3.59 2.47
N SER A 54 1.69 4.25 3.17
CA SER A 54 1.47 4.03 4.62
C SER A 54 0.93 2.63 4.91
N VAL A 55 -0.08 2.17 4.15
CA VAL A 55 -0.64 0.82 4.33
C VAL A 55 0.37 -0.23 3.88
N GLY A 56 1.05 -0.03 2.74
CA GLY A 56 2.07 -0.95 2.25
C GLY A 56 3.22 -1.11 3.23
N SER A 57 3.72 0.00 3.80
CA SER A 57 4.83 -0.05 4.76
C SER A 57 4.46 -0.76 6.05
N TRP A 58 3.25 -0.51 6.55
CA TRP A 58 2.74 -1.18 7.74
C TRP A 58 2.50 -2.67 7.50
N THR A 59 1.85 -3.03 6.39
CA THR A 59 1.50 -4.43 6.07
C THR A 59 2.74 -5.28 5.80
N LEU A 60 3.70 -4.76 5.04
CA LEU A 60 4.95 -5.45 4.71
C LEU A 60 6.04 -5.29 5.78
N TRP A 61 5.74 -4.55 6.85
CA TRP A 61 6.67 -4.23 7.94
C TRP A 61 7.97 -3.57 7.47
N THR A 62 7.96 -2.82 6.36
CA THR A 62 9.15 -2.23 5.74
C THR A 62 9.48 -0.86 6.31
N ARG A 63 10.78 -0.52 6.36
CA ARG A 63 11.19 0.88 6.58
C ARG A 63 10.84 1.73 5.34
N SER A 64 10.72 3.06 5.51
CA SER A 64 10.41 3.95 4.39
C SER A 64 11.38 3.77 3.20
N ALA A 65 12.69 3.68 3.46
CA ALA A 65 13.71 3.49 2.42
C ALA A 65 13.67 2.11 1.75
N GLU A 66 13.10 1.10 2.41
CA GLU A 66 12.89 -0.24 1.83
C GLU A 66 11.69 -0.21 0.89
N LEU A 67 10.57 0.39 1.31
CA LEU A 67 9.36 0.46 0.48
C LEU A 67 9.55 1.31 -0.78
N THR A 68 10.29 2.42 -0.70
CA THR A 68 10.59 3.25 -1.88
C THR A 68 11.38 2.53 -2.96
N GLN A 69 12.02 1.40 -2.63
CA GLN A 69 12.76 0.59 -3.59
C GLN A 69 11.92 -0.53 -4.20
N LEU A 70 10.68 -0.74 -3.73
CA LEU A 70 9.79 -1.75 -4.26
C LEU A 70 9.44 -1.45 -5.73
N ARG A 71 9.61 -2.43 -6.61
CA ARG A 71 9.31 -2.31 -8.04
C ARG A 71 8.19 -3.26 -8.44
N TRP A 72 7.62 -3.03 -9.62
CA TRP A 72 6.59 -3.90 -10.19
C TRP A 72 7.04 -5.37 -10.29
N GLN A 73 8.29 -5.61 -10.74
CA GLN A 73 8.87 -6.96 -10.83
C GLN A 73 8.97 -7.71 -9.49
N ASP A 74 8.84 -6.99 -8.37
CA ASP A 74 8.88 -7.57 -7.02
C ASP A 74 7.49 -7.99 -6.55
N ILE A 75 6.43 -7.69 -7.31
CA ILE A 75 5.04 -8.03 -7.01
C ILE A 75 4.55 -9.06 -8.02
N GLU A 76 4.11 -10.21 -7.53
CA GLU A 76 3.55 -11.28 -8.33
C GLU A 76 2.05 -11.42 -8.01
N LEU A 77 1.22 -11.07 -9.00
CA LEU A 77 -0.23 -11.03 -8.88
C LEU A 77 -0.87 -12.28 -9.50
N GLY A 78 -2.15 -12.50 -9.20
CA GLY A 78 -2.95 -13.58 -9.81
C GLY A 78 -2.57 -14.97 -9.33
N LEU A 79 -1.96 -15.06 -8.15
CA LEU A 79 -1.63 -16.33 -7.54
C LEU A 79 -2.86 -16.92 -6.86
N VAL A 80 -2.95 -18.24 -6.88
CA VAL A 80 -3.96 -19.04 -6.19
C VAL A 80 -3.24 -20.12 -5.43
N ASP A 81 -3.71 -20.44 -4.24
CA ASP A 81 -3.09 -21.51 -3.45
C ASP A 81 -3.41 -22.88 -4.06
N ASP A 82 -2.55 -23.86 -3.74
CA ASP A 82 -2.66 -25.22 -4.27
C ASP A 82 -3.80 -26.03 -3.61
N THR A 83 -4.63 -25.39 -2.79
CA THR A 83 -5.75 -26.05 -2.14
C THR A 83 -6.86 -26.38 -3.14
N THR A 84 -7.62 -27.41 -2.80
CA THR A 84 -8.80 -27.82 -3.57
C THR A 84 -9.98 -26.90 -3.24
N PRO A 85 -10.84 -26.57 -4.22
CA PRO A 85 -12.10 -25.87 -3.94
C PRO A 85 -12.89 -26.58 -2.83
N PRO A 86 -13.54 -25.86 -1.90
CA PRO A 86 -13.80 -24.41 -1.92
C PRO A 86 -12.73 -23.54 -1.23
N HIS A 87 -11.63 -24.13 -0.75
CA HIS A 87 -10.64 -23.42 0.07
C HIS A 87 -9.61 -22.63 -0.75
N ARG A 88 -9.74 -22.64 -2.08
CA ARG A 88 -8.80 -21.96 -2.97
C ARG A 88 -8.93 -20.43 -2.84
N LEU A 89 -7.93 -19.78 -2.25
CA LEU A 89 -7.90 -18.35 -1.99
C LEU A 89 -6.93 -17.62 -2.93
N PRO A 90 -7.36 -16.51 -3.56
CA PRO A 90 -6.46 -15.67 -4.34
C PRO A 90 -5.49 -14.94 -3.41
N TYR A 91 -4.24 -14.83 -3.83
CA TYR A 91 -3.23 -14.05 -3.12
C TYR A 91 -2.26 -13.39 -4.11
N PHE A 92 -1.36 -12.59 -3.56
CA PHE A 92 -0.23 -12.05 -4.30
C PHE A 92 1.03 -12.17 -3.43
N THR A 93 2.19 -12.22 -4.07
CA THR A 93 3.48 -12.30 -3.39
C THR A 93 4.25 -11.02 -3.59
N VAL A 94 4.87 -10.51 -2.52
CA VAL A 94 5.79 -9.37 -2.58
C VAL A 94 7.18 -9.83 -2.15
N ARG A 95 8.15 -9.70 -3.05
CA ARG A 95 9.54 -10.14 -2.84
C ARG A 95 10.40 -8.97 -2.36
N LEU A 96 10.66 -8.91 -1.07
CA LEU A 96 11.51 -7.87 -0.47
C LEU A 96 12.98 -8.32 -0.50
N ARG A 97 13.82 -7.67 -1.32
CA ARG A 97 15.27 -7.94 -1.37
C ARG A 97 16.04 -7.02 -0.41
N ASN A 98 17.16 -7.51 0.15
CA ASN A 98 18.10 -6.71 0.96
C ASN A 98 17.48 -6.00 2.18
N ARG A 99 16.56 -6.68 2.89
CA ARG A 99 15.99 -6.13 4.14
C ARG A 99 17.05 -6.06 5.24
N LYS A 100 17.31 -4.87 5.75
CA LYS A 100 18.30 -4.67 6.82
C LYS A 100 17.76 -5.18 8.16
N GLY A 101 18.38 -6.20 8.73
CA GLY A 101 18.03 -6.78 10.04
C GLY A 101 17.08 -7.98 10.00
N TRP A 102 16.94 -8.64 8.84
CA TRP A 102 16.27 -9.93 8.68
C TRP A 102 17.29 -11.08 8.44
N GLN A 103 18.51 -10.92 8.98
CA GLN A 103 19.55 -11.93 9.07
C GLN A 103 19.79 -12.28 10.53
#